data_AF-A0A7X0XAV7-F1
#
_entry.id   AF-A0A7X0XAV7-F1
#
_cell.length_a   1.000
_cell.length_b   1.000
_cell.length_c   1.000
_cell.angle_alpha   90.00
_cell.angle_beta   90.00
_cell.angle_gamma   90.00
#
_symmetry.space_group_name_H-M   'P 1'
#
loop_
_entity.id
_entity.type
_entity.pdbx_description
1 polymer ?
#
loop_
_entity_poly.entity_id
_entity_poly.type
_entity_poly.pdbx_seq_one_letter_code
_entity_poly.pdbx_strand_id
1 'polypeptide(L)'
;MTQRGSRKVKESEWRQKEYQAKRETLTEVYKSLISIINLFPDESPNDILRNIEYAPNYCLENYDAVFSILDIKFKDYETQISIPNIDYERKNSIRTEISNINYAKEKLAVNKNSYQKAVKEYTSFIDSDKIVFDLYASRNVRSWLVRFEIIIHNVFISGYSVGDPDDPLENTIKIYRRELINAMRKDIGII
;
A
#
# COMPACT_ATOMS: atom_id res chain seq x y z
N MET A 1 -19.89 49.52 -13.21
CA MET A 1 -19.20 48.31 -12.71
C MET A 1 -18.29 48.72 -11.56
N THR A 2 -18.55 48.25 -10.35
CA THR A 2 -17.83 48.65 -9.12
C THR A 2 -16.41 48.05 -9.09
N GLN A 3 -15.41 48.82 -8.64
CA GLN A 3 -13.99 48.41 -8.48
C GLN A 3 -13.81 47.03 -7.79
N ARG A 4 -14.76 46.66 -6.92
CA ARG A 4 -14.79 45.37 -6.21
C ARG A 4 -15.05 44.17 -7.12
N GLY A 5 -15.81 44.33 -8.20
CA GLY A 5 -16.05 43.29 -9.21
C GLY A 5 -14.83 43.06 -10.10
N SER A 6 -14.16 44.13 -10.52
CA SER A 6 -12.95 44.06 -11.36
C SER A 6 -11.76 43.40 -10.66
N ARG A 7 -11.63 43.57 -9.33
CA ARG A 7 -10.56 42.93 -8.53
C ARG A 7 -10.75 41.42 -8.40
N LYS A 8 -11.99 40.96 -8.17
CA LYS A 8 -12.32 39.53 -8.08
C LYS A 8 -12.06 38.79 -9.39
N VAL A 9 -12.39 39.40 -10.54
CA VAL A 9 -12.15 38.82 -11.87
C VAL A 9 -10.65 38.64 -12.14
N LYS A 10 -9.83 39.65 -11.80
CA LYS A 10 -8.37 39.53 -11.89
C LYS A 10 -7.85 38.40 -11.01
N GLU A 11 -8.22 38.34 -9.73
CA GLU A 11 -7.76 37.27 -8.83
C GLU A 11 -8.12 35.87 -9.33
N SER A 12 -9.29 35.68 -9.97
CA SER A 12 -9.64 34.39 -10.59
C SER A 12 -8.80 34.04 -11.82
N GLU A 13 -8.49 35.00 -12.69
CA GLU A 13 -7.66 34.79 -13.87
C GLU A 13 -6.21 34.42 -13.50
N TRP A 14 -5.66 35.08 -12.48
CA TRP A 14 -4.33 34.77 -11.96
C TRP A 14 -4.25 33.35 -11.40
N ARG A 15 -5.26 32.92 -10.60
CA ARG A 15 -5.34 31.54 -10.11
C ARG A 15 -5.44 30.51 -11.22
N GLN A 16 -6.22 30.79 -12.28
CA GLN A 16 -6.31 29.89 -13.43
C GLN A 16 -4.97 29.74 -14.14
N LYS A 17 -4.20 30.83 -14.29
CA LYS A 17 -2.85 30.78 -14.86
C LYS A 17 -1.87 29.99 -13.99
N GLU A 18 -1.92 30.15 -12.67
CA GLU A 18 -1.10 29.35 -11.74
C GLU A 18 -1.42 27.86 -11.84
N TYR A 19 -2.70 27.48 -11.86
CA TYR A 19 -3.09 26.09 -12.06
C TYR A 19 -2.68 25.55 -13.42
N GLN A 20 -2.76 26.36 -14.47
CA GLN A 20 -2.33 25.97 -15.81
C GLN A 20 -0.83 25.65 -15.84
N ALA A 21 0.01 26.54 -15.30
CA ALA A 21 1.45 26.30 -15.20
C ALA A 21 1.76 25.04 -14.37
N LYS A 22 1.08 24.84 -13.23
CA LYS A 22 1.23 23.63 -12.43
C LYS A 22 0.84 22.37 -13.20
N ARG A 23 -0.25 22.38 -13.96
CA ARG A 23 -0.67 21.23 -14.78
C ARG A 23 0.37 20.88 -15.81
N GLU A 24 0.97 21.86 -16.48
CA GLU A 24 2.00 21.63 -17.49
C GLU A 24 3.24 20.94 -16.90
N THR A 25 3.60 21.23 -15.65
CA THR A 25 4.78 20.65 -15.00
C THR A 25 4.49 19.36 -14.23
N LEU A 26 3.37 19.28 -13.51
CA LEU A 26 3.12 18.23 -12.52
C LEU A 26 2.20 17.11 -13.00
N THR A 27 1.47 17.27 -14.12
CA THR A 27 0.46 16.27 -14.52
C THR A 27 1.07 14.89 -14.74
N GLU A 28 2.18 14.79 -15.47
CA GLU A 28 2.82 13.49 -15.74
C GLU A 28 3.53 12.95 -14.48
N VAL A 29 4.17 13.82 -13.70
CA VAL A 29 4.76 13.45 -12.40
C VAL A 29 3.71 12.86 -11.46
N TYR A 30 2.54 13.48 -11.36
CA TYR A 30 1.44 13.00 -10.52
C TYR A 30 0.80 11.73 -11.09
N LYS A 31 0.63 11.61 -12.40
CA LYS A 31 0.15 10.35 -13.01
C LYS A 31 1.10 9.20 -12.72
N SER A 32 2.41 9.43 -12.86
CA SER A 32 3.46 8.46 -12.53
C SER A 32 3.37 8.04 -11.07
N LEU A 33 3.37 9.02 -10.15
CA LEU A 33 3.26 8.74 -8.71
C LEU A 33 1.95 8.01 -8.36
N ILE A 34 0.81 8.38 -8.94
CA ILE A 34 -0.47 7.69 -8.74
C ILE A 34 -0.39 6.24 -9.21
N SER A 35 0.21 5.98 -10.37
CA SER A 35 0.42 4.63 -10.87
C SER A 35 1.22 3.80 -9.87
N ILE A 36 2.30 4.37 -9.33
CA ILE A 36 3.19 3.71 -8.35
C ILE A 36 2.47 3.42 -7.03
N ILE A 37 1.79 4.41 -6.43
CA ILE A 37 1.14 4.21 -5.14
C ILE A 37 -0.03 3.20 -5.20
N ASN A 38 -0.61 3.02 -6.39
CA ASN A 38 -1.64 2.00 -6.65
C ASN A 38 -1.07 0.57 -6.75
N LEU A 39 0.25 0.41 -6.92
CA LEU A 39 0.89 -0.91 -6.95
C LEU A 39 1.08 -1.51 -5.54
N PHE A 40 1.16 -0.66 -4.49
CA PHE A 40 1.32 -1.15 -3.14
C PHE A 40 0.11 -2.01 -2.72
N PRO A 41 0.33 -3.20 -2.14
CA PRO A 41 -0.75 -4.05 -1.68
C PRO A 41 -1.63 -3.37 -0.63
N ASP A 42 -2.91 -3.73 -0.61
CA ASP A 42 -3.87 -3.24 0.38
C ASP A 42 -3.90 -4.09 1.66
N GLU A 43 -3.24 -5.25 1.67
CA GLU A 43 -3.17 -6.16 2.81
C GLU A 43 -1.74 -6.19 3.37
N SER A 44 -1.61 -6.17 4.71
CA SER A 44 -0.34 -6.51 5.36
C SER A 44 -0.05 -8.00 5.25
N PRO A 45 1.21 -8.43 5.15
CA PRO A 45 1.58 -9.84 5.32
C PRO A 45 1.03 -10.44 6.62
N ASN A 46 0.99 -9.68 7.71
CA ASN A 46 0.43 -10.16 8.98
C ASN A 46 -1.10 -10.27 8.98
N ASP A 47 -1.80 -9.48 8.15
CA ASP A 47 -3.25 -9.65 7.96
C ASP A 47 -3.56 -10.94 7.21
N ILE A 48 -2.76 -11.27 6.19
CA ILE A 48 -2.87 -12.53 5.43
C ILE A 48 -2.64 -13.74 6.35
N LEU A 49 -1.73 -13.62 7.30
CA LEU A 49 -1.34 -14.69 8.22
C LEU A 49 -2.31 -14.89 9.39
N ARG A 50 -3.29 -14.00 9.59
CA ARG A 50 -4.17 -13.96 10.77
C ARG A 50 -4.94 -15.25 11.05
N ASN A 51 -5.24 -16.04 10.02
CA ASN A 51 -6.04 -17.26 10.13
C ASN A 51 -5.19 -18.53 10.35
N ILE A 52 -3.87 -18.41 10.47
CA ILE A 52 -2.99 -19.56 10.75
C ILE A 52 -2.75 -19.64 12.25
N GLU A 53 -2.96 -20.81 12.84
CA GLU A 53 -2.67 -21.02 14.26
C GLU A 53 -1.16 -20.88 14.50
N TYR A 54 -0.76 -20.06 15.49
CA TYR A 54 0.66 -19.73 15.76
C TYR A 54 1.42 -19.29 14.49
N ALA A 55 0.85 -18.38 13.72
CA ALA A 55 1.47 -17.85 12.51
C ALA A 55 2.85 -17.21 12.80
N PRO A 56 3.79 -17.28 11.85
CA PRO A 56 5.00 -16.45 11.92
C PRO A 56 4.63 -14.97 11.95
N ASN A 57 5.43 -14.16 12.64
CA ASN A 57 5.29 -12.71 12.59
C ASN A 57 6.19 -12.14 11.49
N TYR A 58 5.59 -11.51 10.49
CA TYR A 58 6.32 -10.82 9.44
C TYR A 58 6.90 -9.49 9.93
N CYS A 59 8.16 -9.22 9.60
CA CYS A 59 8.81 -7.92 9.78
C CYS A 59 10.05 -7.81 8.89
N LEU A 60 10.59 -6.60 8.76
CA LEU A 60 11.85 -6.29 8.06
C LEU A 60 11.86 -6.79 6.61
N GLU A 61 10.72 -6.71 5.93
CA GLU A 61 10.55 -7.19 4.55
C GLU A 61 10.89 -8.68 4.34
N ASN A 62 10.97 -9.46 5.43
CA ASN A 62 11.50 -10.81 5.38
C ASN A 62 10.43 -11.86 5.03
N TYR A 63 9.99 -11.82 3.77
CA TYR A 63 9.07 -12.81 3.22
C TYR A 63 9.65 -14.23 3.23
N ASP A 64 10.96 -14.39 2.99
CA ASP A 64 11.59 -15.69 2.84
C ASP A 64 11.62 -16.48 4.15
N ALA A 65 11.83 -15.79 5.28
CA ALA A 65 11.70 -16.40 6.60
C ALA A 65 10.26 -16.84 6.88
N VAL A 66 9.27 -16.02 6.53
CA VAL A 66 7.84 -16.37 6.68
C VAL A 66 7.52 -17.63 5.86
N PHE A 67 7.89 -17.66 4.57
CA PHE A 67 7.69 -18.84 3.72
C PHE A 67 8.37 -20.09 4.28
N SER A 68 9.61 -19.96 4.73
CA SER A 68 10.36 -21.07 5.33
C SER A 68 9.66 -21.64 6.57
N ILE A 69 9.14 -20.78 7.44
CA ILE A 69 8.39 -21.22 8.63
C ILE A 69 7.08 -21.90 8.21
N LEU A 70 6.35 -21.35 7.25
CA LEU A 70 5.13 -21.96 6.74
C LEU A 70 5.39 -23.34 6.11
N ASP A 71 6.49 -23.50 5.38
CA ASP A 71 6.89 -24.79 4.79
C ASP A 71 7.23 -25.84 5.85
N ILE A 72 7.92 -25.43 6.92
CA ILE A 72 8.20 -26.32 8.05
C ILE A 72 6.89 -26.77 8.71
N LYS A 73 5.97 -25.84 8.98
CA LYS A 73 4.67 -26.15 9.59
C LYS A 73 3.82 -27.05 8.69
N PHE A 74 3.79 -26.77 7.40
CA PHE A 74 3.10 -27.58 6.41
C PHE A 74 3.60 -29.03 6.42
N LYS A 75 4.92 -29.22 6.36
CA LYS A 75 5.55 -30.55 6.38
C LYS A 75 5.29 -31.31 7.68
N ASP A 76 5.30 -30.61 8.82
CA ASP A 76 4.95 -31.19 10.11
C ASP A 76 3.50 -31.69 10.12
N TYR A 77 2.55 -30.89 9.62
CA TYR A 77 1.15 -31.28 9.49
C TYR A 77 0.92 -32.46 8.53
N GLU A 78 1.63 -32.52 7.40
CA GLU A 78 1.61 -33.69 6.50
C GLU A 78 2.15 -34.96 7.17
N THR A 79 3.15 -34.82 8.04
CA THR A 79 3.68 -35.94 8.82
C THR A 79 2.65 -36.41 9.86
N GLN A 80 2.02 -35.47 10.58
CA GLN A 80 1.01 -35.77 11.59
C GLN A 80 -0.22 -36.48 11.00
N ILE A 81 -0.74 -36.01 9.85
CA ILE A 81 -1.95 -36.61 9.25
C ILE A 81 -1.72 -38.05 8.75
N SER A 82 -0.46 -38.41 8.51
CA SER A 82 -0.04 -39.75 8.07
C SER A 82 0.06 -40.77 9.22
N ILE A 83 -0.07 -40.32 10.48
CA ILE A 83 -0.01 -41.19 11.66
C ILE A 83 -1.28 -42.09 11.72
N PRO A 84 -1.13 -43.42 11.86
CA PRO A 84 -2.26 -44.32 12.03
C PRO A 84 -3.07 -44.01 13.29
N ASN A 85 -4.40 -44.18 13.23
CA ASN A 85 -5.33 -43.96 14.36
C ASN A 85 -5.35 -42.54 14.94
N ILE A 86 -4.97 -41.54 14.16
CA ILE A 86 -5.18 -40.15 14.52
C ILE A 86 -6.67 -39.86 14.76
N ASP A 87 -6.95 -39.13 15.84
CA ASP A 87 -8.28 -38.69 16.18
C ASP A 87 -8.95 -37.89 15.03
N TYR A 88 -10.25 -38.08 14.85
CA TYR A 88 -10.99 -37.49 13.73
C TYR A 88 -11.03 -35.95 13.81
N GLU A 89 -11.24 -35.39 15.01
CA GLU A 89 -11.27 -33.94 15.20
C GLU A 89 -9.89 -33.35 14.95
N ARG A 90 -8.85 -33.99 15.49
CA ARG A 90 -7.46 -33.59 15.22
C ARG A 90 -7.13 -33.64 13.72
N LYS A 91 -7.56 -34.68 13.02
CA LYS A 91 -7.36 -34.83 11.57
C LYS A 91 -8.02 -33.69 10.79
N ASN A 92 -9.24 -33.31 11.15
CA ASN A 92 -9.95 -32.20 10.51
C ASN A 92 -9.28 -30.85 10.81
N SER A 93 -8.87 -30.60 12.06
CA SER A 93 -8.11 -29.41 12.43
C SER A 93 -6.83 -29.27 11.60
N ILE A 94 -6.04 -30.35 11.47
CA ILE A 94 -4.82 -30.34 10.64
C ILE A 94 -5.13 -30.03 9.17
N ARG A 95 -6.21 -30.60 8.62
CA ARG A 95 -6.63 -30.32 7.23
C ARG A 95 -6.98 -28.85 7.03
N THR A 96 -7.72 -28.26 7.96
CA THR A 96 -8.03 -26.83 7.94
C THR A 96 -6.76 -25.99 7.97
N GLU A 97 -5.80 -26.32 8.84
CA GLU A 97 -4.52 -25.59 8.91
C GLU A 97 -3.69 -25.72 7.63
N ILE A 98 -3.63 -26.92 7.02
CA ILE A 98 -2.99 -27.12 5.71
C ILE A 98 -3.62 -26.21 4.65
N SER A 99 -4.95 -26.12 4.62
CA SER A 99 -5.67 -25.22 3.71
C SER A 99 -5.36 -23.75 3.98
N ASN A 100 -5.34 -23.33 5.26
CA ASN A 100 -5.01 -21.96 5.67
C ASN A 100 -3.57 -21.59 5.25
N ILE A 101 -2.61 -22.50 5.45
CA ILE A 101 -1.21 -22.29 5.06
C ILE A 101 -1.08 -22.15 3.54
N ASN A 102 -1.72 -23.02 2.76
CA ASN A 102 -1.67 -22.93 1.29
C ASN A 102 -2.25 -21.61 0.79
N TYR A 103 -3.42 -21.23 1.30
CA TYR A 103 -4.06 -19.95 0.98
C TYR A 103 -3.14 -18.76 1.31
N ALA A 104 -2.55 -18.77 2.51
CA ALA A 104 -1.67 -17.69 2.94
C ALA A 104 -0.40 -17.62 2.07
N LYS A 105 0.21 -18.75 1.71
CA LYS A 105 1.37 -18.79 0.83
C LYS A 105 1.08 -18.19 -0.55
N GLU A 106 -0.06 -18.55 -1.15
CA GLU A 106 -0.48 -18.00 -2.44
C GLU A 106 -0.69 -16.48 -2.35
N LYS A 107 -1.42 -16.01 -1.33
CA LYS A 107 -1.64 -14.57 -1.13
C LYS A 107 -0.35 -13.81 -0.83
N LEU A 108 0.53 -14.35 0.01
CA LEU A 108 1.83 -13.75 0.32
C LEU A 108 2.72 -13.64 -0.93
N ALA A 109 2.67 -14.61 -1.84
CA ALA A 109 3.46 -14.55 -3.07
C ALA A 109 3.00 -13.40 -3.97
N VAL A 110 1.69 -13.22 -4.13
CA VAL A 110 1.11 -12.07 -4.86
C VAL A 110 1.46 -10.76 -4.16
N ASN A 111 1.31 -10.71 -2.84
CA ASN A 111 1.61 -9.55 -2.01
C ASN A 111 3.10 -9.13 -2.14
N LYS A 112 4.03 -10.08 -2.01
CA LYS A 112 5.48 -9.88 -2.19
C LYS A 112 5.80 -9.29 -3.56
N ASN A 113 5.26 -9.89 -4.62
CA ASN A 113 5.53 -9.45 -5.99
C ASN A 113 5.03 -8.02 -6.25
N SER A 114 3.82 -7.71 -5.79
CA SER A 114 3.24 -6.36 -5.92
C SER A 114 4.04 -5.34 -5.12
N TYR A 115 4.41 -5.65 -3.87
CA TYR A 115 5.21 -4.78 -3.03
C TYR A 115 6.60 -4.51 -3.65
N GLN A 116 7.33 -5.55 -4.05
CA GLN A 116 8.66 -5.42 -4.67
C GLN A 116 8.61 -4.60 -5.96
N LYS A 117 7.56 -4.80 -6.78
CA LYS A 117 7.33 -3.97 -7.96
C LYS A 117 7.10 -2.50 -7.58
N ALA A 118 6.23 -2.24 -6.60
CA ALA A 118 5.94 -0.88 -6.15
C ALA A 118 7.20 -0.16 -5.64
N VAL A 119 8.01 -0.84 -4.81
CA VAL A 119 9.28 -0.31 -4.30
C VAL A 119 10.23 0.03 -5.45
N LYS A 120 10.39 -0.88 -6.42
CA LYS A 120 11.26 -0.64 -7.58
C LYS A 120 10.81 0.57 -8.40
N GLU A 121 9.53 0.66 -8.73
CA GLU A 121 8.99 1.80 -9.49
C GLU A 121 9.09 3.10 -8.69
N TYR A 122 8.91 3.04 -7.37
CA TYR A 122 9.08 4.20 -6.49
C TYR A 122 10.54 4.69 -6.46
N THR A 123 11.51 3.78 -6.37
CA THR A 123 12.93 4.14 -6.47
C THR A 123 13.23 4.81 -7.81
N SER A 124 12.71 4.29 -8.92
CA SER A 124 12.85 4.93 -10.23
C SER A 124 12.28 6.35 -10.24
N PHE A 125 11.11 6.57 -9.63
CA PHE A 125 10.51 7.90 -9.49
C PHE A 125 11.37 8.85 -8.64
N ILE A 126 12.00 8.34 -7.58
CA ILE A 126 12.95 9.10 -6.76
C ILE A 126 14.13 9.59 -7.61
N ASP A 127 14.63 8.75 -8.52
CA ASP A 127 15.77 9.10 -9.37
C ASP A 127 15.40 10.04 -10.53
N SER A 128 14.19 9.94 -11.09
CA SER A 128 13.76 10.71 -12.27
C SER A 128 12.99 11.98 -11.94
N ASP A 129 11.88 11.85 -11.23
CA ASP A 129 10.79 12.85 -11.19
C ASP A 129 10.73 13.60 -9.86
N LYS A 130 11.40 13.08 -8.83
CA LYS A 130 11.35 13.63 -7.47
C LYS A 130 11.86 15.07 -7.37
N ILE A 131 12.84 15.46 -8.17
CA ILE A 131 13.32 16.85 -8.20
C ILE A 131 12.22 17.79 -8.67
N VAL A 132 11.52 17.43 -9.77
CA VAL A 132 10.39 18.22 -10.28
C VAL A 132 9.26 18.23 -9.24
N PHE A 133 8.95 17.07 -8.66
CA PHE A 133 7.98 16.97 -7.58
C PHE A 133 8.32 17.91 -6.41
N ASP A 134 9.56 17.92 -5.92
CA ASP A 134 9.94 18.69 -4.74
C ASP A 134 9.99 20.21 -4.99
N LEU A 135 10.28 20.62 -6.22
CA LEU A 135 10.28 22.02 -6.63
C LEU A 135 8.86 22.58 -6.78
N TYR A 136 7.97 21.82 -7.41
CA TYR A 136 6.68 22.36 -7.87
C TYR A 136 5.48 21.90 -7.04
N ALA A 137 5.54 20.75 -6.37
CA ALA A 137 4.43 20.25 -5.57
C ALA A 137 4.21 21.12 -4.32
N SER A 138 2.95 21.36 -4.00
CA SER A 138 2.57 22.06 -2.79
C SER A 138 3.08 21.34 -1.54
N ARG A 139 3.25 22.11 -0.47
CA ARG A 139 3.56 21.57 0.86
C ARG A 139 2.55 20.50 1.30
N ASN A 140 1.27 20.65 0.95
CA ASN A 140 0.23 19.69 1.29
C ASN A 140 0.46 18.34 0.62
N VAL A 141 0.73 18.32 -0.69
CA VAL A 141 1.03 17.09 -1.44
C VAL A 141 2.27 16.39 -0.87
N ARG A 142 3.36 17.15 -0.65
CA ARG A 142 4.60 16.60 -0.06
C ARG A 142 4.37 16.00 1.33
N SER A 143 3.56 16.65 2.16
CA SER A 143 3.23 16.15 3.51
C SER A 143 2.44 14.83 3.45
N TRP A 144 1.52 14.69 2.50
CA TRP A 144 0.78 13.45 2.31
C TRP A 144 1.63 12.32 1.75
N LEU A 145 2.61 12.62 0.88
CA LEU A 145 3.55 11.61 0.40
C LEU A 145 4.37 11.04 1.56
N VAL A 146 4.94 11.90 2.42
CA VAL A 146 5.69 11.46 3.61
C VAL A 146 4.83 10.58 4.53
N ARG A 147 3.57 10.97 4.73
CA ARG A 147 2.64 10.16 5.53
C ARG A 147 2.37 8.79 4.90
N PHE A 148 2.21 8.74 3.57
CA PHE A 148 2.04 7.48 2.86
C PHE A 148 3.28 6.59 2.99
N GLU A 149 4.48 7.15 2.85
CA GLU A 149 5.75 6.42 3.07
C GLU A 149 5.84 5.82 4.48
N ILE A 150 5.43 6.57 5.50
CA ILE A 150 5.38 6.07 6.89
C ILE A 150 4.42 4.89 7.02
N ILE A 151 3.24 4.95 6.38
CA ILE A 151 2.28 3.83 6.41
C ILE A 151 2.86 2.60 5.72
N ILE A 152 3.49 2.75 4.55
CA ILE A 152 4.16 1.63 3.86
C ILE A 152 5.28 1.04 4.73
N HIS A 153 6.09 1.88 5.38
CA HIS A 153 7.12 1.43 6.31
C HIS A 153 6.51 0.66 7.48
N ASN A 154 5.46 1.19 8.11
CA ASN A 154 4.81 0.52 9.24
C ASN A 154 4.26 -0.86 8.86
N VAL A 155 3.65 -0.97 7.68
CA VAL A 155 3.07 -2.23 7.21
C VAL A 155 4.14 -3.24 6.79
N PHE A 156 5.05 -2.85 5.90
CA PHE A 156 5.97 -3.80 5.24
C PHE A 156 7.32 -3.95 5.95
N ILE A 157 7.73 -2.96 6.76
CA ILE A 157 8.98 -3.04 7.53
C ILE A 157 8.68 -3.37 8.99
N SER A 158 7.70 -2.70 9.61
CA SER A 158 7.36 -2.98 11.02
C SER A 158 6.35 -4.12 11.20
N GLY A 159 5.70 -4.58 10.13
CA GLY A 159 4.74 -5.69 10.18
C GLY A 159 3.38 -5.30 10.76
N TYR A 160 2.99 -4.04 10.74
CA TYR A 160 1.68 -3.65 11.27
C TYR A 160 0.53 -4.08 10.34
N SER A 161 -0.60 -4.39 10.97
CA SER A 161 -1.88 -4.62 10.30
C SER A 161 -2.37 -3.34 9.62
N VAL A 162 -3.06 -3.48 8.49
CA VAL A 162 -3.72 -2.34 7.84
C VAL A 162 -5.06 -1.97 8.47
N GLY A 163 -5.55 -2.73 9.46
CA GLY A 163 -6.90 -2.65 10.00
C GLY A 163 -7.77 -3.79 9.45
N ASP A 164 -9.01 -3.47 9.04
CA ASP A 164 -9.82 -4.39 8.24
C ASP A 164 -9.44 -4.24 6.75
N PRO A 165 -8.86 -5.27 6.10
CA PRO A 165 -8.49 -5.16 4.70
C PRO A 165 -9.66 -4.99 3.73
N ASP A 166 -10.83 -5.52 4.12
CA ASP A 166 -12.05 -5.53 3.31
C ASP A 166 -12.83 -4.22 3.45
N ASP A 167 -12.67 -3.50 4.56
CA ASP A 167 -13.27 -2.17 4.76
C ASP A 167 -12.33 -1.03 4.29
N PRO A 168 -12.65 -0.34 3.17
CA PRO A 168 -11.83 0.77 2.68
C PRO A 168 -11.81 2.01 3.59
N LEU A 169 -12.67 2.09 4.59
CA LEU A 169 -12.68 3.17 5.59
C LEU A 169 -11.79 2.89 6.80
N GLU A 170 -11.44 1.62 7.03
CA GLU A 170 -10.54 1.18 8.09
C GLU A 170 -9.14 0.84 7.56
N ASN A 171 -9.03 0.47 6.27
CA ASN A 171 -7.77 0.15 5.64
C ASN A 171 -6.85 1.38 5.53
N THR A 172 -5.84 1.42 6.39
CA THR A 172 -4.91 2.55 6.50
C THR A 172 -4.19 2.87 5.19
N ILE A 173 -3.75 1.87 4.41
CA ILE A 173 -3.11 2.12 3.11
C ILE A 173 -4.09 2.82 2.15
N LYS A 174 -5.32 2.29 2.03
CA LYS A 174 -6.36 2.88 1.15
C LYS A 174 -6.71 4.31 1.54
N ILE A 175 -6.83 4.59 2.84
CA ILE A 175 -7.12 5.94 3.36
C ILE A 175 -6.03 6.93 2.93
N TYR A 176 -4.77 6.62 3.23
CA TYR A 176 -3.66 7.55 2.96
C TYR A 176 -3.39 7.69 1.46
N ARG A 177 -3.58 6.61 0.67
CA ARG A 177 -3.53 6.66 -0.79
C ARG A 177 -4.57 7.64 -1.35
N ARG A 178 -5.83 7.55 -0.88
CA ARG A 178 -6.91 8.45 -1.29
C ARG A 178 -6.61 9.90 -0.94
N GLU A 179 -6.13 10.17 0.27
CA GLU A 179 -5.80 11.52 0.71
C GLU A 179 -4.65 12.13 -0.11
N LEU A 180 -3.61 11.35 -0.44
CA LEU A 180 -2.53 11.78 -1.32
C LEU A 180 -3.04 12.10 -2.73
N ILE A 181 -3.87 11.23 -3.32
CA ILE A 181 -4.48 11.47 -4.64
C ILE A 181 -5.34 12.75 -4.63
N ASN A 182 -6.14 12.94 -3.59
CA ASN A 182 -6.97 14.13 -3.44
C ASN A 182 -6.13 15.39 -3.27
N ALA A 183 -5.02 15.32 -2.53
CA ALA A 183 -4.07 16.42 -2.40
C ALA A 183 -3.48 16.80 -3.76
N MET A 184 -3.04 15.82 -4.57
CA MET A 184 -2.49 16.06 -5.91
C MET A 184 -3.52 16.71 -6.84
N ARG A 185 -4.76 16.20 -6.86
CA ARG A 185 -5.84 16.76 -7.68
C ARG A 185 -6.18 18.20 -7.30
N LYS A 186 -6.25 18.52 -6.00
CA LYS A 186 -6.46 19.89 -5.51
C LYS A 186 -5.31 20.81 -5.89
N ASP A 187 -4.08 20.31 -5.88
CA ASP A 187 -2.89 21.11 -6.17
C ASP A 187 -2.84 21.61 -7.63
N ILE A 188 -3.36 20.80 -8.56
CA ILE A 188 -3.51 21.17 -9.98
C ILE A 188 -4.93 21.67 -10.32
N GLY A 189 -5.77 21.94 -9.32
CA GLY A 189 -7.09 22.55 -9.50
C GLY A 189 -8.10 21.70 -10.27
N ILE A 190 -8.13 20.38 -10.04
CA ILE A 190 -9.12 19.44 -10.62
C ILE A 190 -10.30 19.19 -9.65
N ILE A 191 -10.21 19.66 -8.39
CA ILE A 191 -11.25 19.54 -7.35
C ILE A 191 -11.65 20.93 -6.86
#